data_AF-A0A6L4A3W5-F1
#
_entry.id   AF-A0A6L4A3W5-F1
#
_cell.length_a   1.000
_cell.length_b   1.000
_cell.length_c   1.000
_cell.angle_alpha   90.00
_cell.angle_beta   90.00
_cell.angle_gamma   90.00
#
_symmetry.space_group_name_H-M   'P 1'
#
loop_
_entity.id
_entity.type
_entity.pdbx_description
1 polymer ?
#
loop_
_entity_poly.entity_id
_entity_poly.type
_entity_poly.pdbx_seq_one_letter_code
_entity_poly.pdbx_strand_id
1 'polypeptide(L)'
;MDELGLLRQIHPRLRLDEWSEGAIRALLYAKEFQPFNISPTFDDWRVAMFAILVVRFAEDELRQLGQRLMISKTNVDHLSAVCKGYQAVLQFTPETPRSSVVYALESLGEVSWLVNWAAAPFAFLRQKIVHFVMEWRHIHPTINGNDLLTLGLKRGPIIGQLLREVRRAWLDGEIQSAEEEAAFLASLLTEVE
;
A
#
# COMPACT_ATOMS: atom_id res chain seq x y z
N MET A 1 -11.50 -17.87 22.09
CA MET A 1 -11.57 -18.56 20.79
C MET A 1 -10.33 -19.41 20.51
N ASP A 2 -9.11 -18.99 20.88
CA ASP A 2 -7.92 -19.87 20.74
C ASP A 2 -7.85 -20.98 21.81
N GLU A 3 -8.46 -20.77 22.98
CA GLU A 3 -8.62 -21.80 24.04
C GLU A 3 -9.36 -23.07 23.58
N LEU A 4 -10.12 -23.00 22.48
CA LEU A 4 -10.88 -24.14 21.93
C LEU A 4 -10.18 -24.84 20.76
N GLY A 5 -9.00 -24.36 20.31
CA GLY A 5 -8.24 -24.95 19.19
C GLY A 5 -8.95 -24.97 17.83
N LEU A 6 -10.11 -24.32 17.70
CA LEU A 6 -10.98 -24.36 16.53
C LEU A 6 -10.31 -23.81 15.27
N LEU A 7 -9.46 -22.77 15.42
CA LEU A 7 -8.73 -22.16 14.31
C LEU A 7 -7.70 -23.10 13.69
N ARG A 8 -7.03 -23.92 14.50
CA ARG A 8 -6.07 -24.94 14.04
C ARG A 8 -6.73 -26.08 13.27
N GLN A 9 -8.00 -26.37 13.55
CA GLN A 9 -8.80 -27.35 12.79
C GLN A 9 -9.17 -26.82 11.40
N ILE A 10 -9.27 -25.50 11.24
CA ILE A 10 -9.51 -24.85 9.95
C ILE A 10 -8.21 -24.82 9.12
N HIS A 11 -7.10 -24.35 9.67
CA HIS A 11 -5.80 -24.39 8.98
C HIS A 11 -4.63 -24.37 9.99
N PRO A 12 -3.56 -25.16 9.79
CA PRO A 12 -2.48 -25.29 10.78
C PRO A 12 -1.75 -23.98 11.12
N ARG A 13 -1.71 -23.04 10.16
CA ARG A 13 -1.12 -21.71 10.31
C ARG A 13 -2.09 -20.63 10.81
N LEU A 14 -3.40 -20.89 10.86
CA LEU A 14 -4.36 -19.93 11.40
C LEU A 14 -4.30 -20.00 12.93
N ARG A 15 -3.61 -19.03 13.53
CA ARG A 15 -3.33 -19.00 14.98
C ARG A 15 -3.56 -17.58 15.49
N LEU A 16 -4.17 -17.46 16.68
CA LEU A 16 -4.13 -16.23 17.45
C LEU A 16 -2.91 -16.30 18.38
N ASP A 17 -1.75 -15.99 17.82
CA ASP A 17 -0.54 -15.80 18.63
C ASP A 17 -0.47 -14.37 19.19
N GLU A 18 0.48 -14.13 20.10
CA GLU A 18 0.70 -12.83 20.73
C GLU A 18 0.84 -11.69 19.71
N TRP A 19 1.50 -11.97 18.57
CA TRP A 19 1.62 -11.02 17.47
C TRP A 19 0.26 -10.68 16.86
N SER A 20 -0.56 -11.69 16.55
CA SER A 20 -1.88 -11.48 15.92
C SER A 20 -2.82 -10.76 16.87
N GLU A 21 -2.77 -11.07 18.17
CA GLU A 21 -3.51 -10.33 19.20
C GLU A 21 -3.08 -8.87 19.27
N GLY A 22 -1.78 -8.59 19.27
CA GLY A 22 -1.25 -7.23 19.24
C GLY A 22 -1.72 -6.45 18.01
N ALA A 23 -1.66 -7.08 16.84
CA ALA A 23 -2.10 -6.47 15.58
C ALA A 23 -3.63 -6.25 15.54
N ILE A 24 -4.44 -7.18 16.10
CA ILE A 24 -5.88 -6.98 16.26
C ILE A 24 -6.17 -5.83 17.24
N ARG A 25 -5.45 -5.71 18.36
CA ARG A 25 -5.57 -4.57 19.27
C ARG A 25 -5.24 -3.26 18.56
N ALA A 26 -4.22 -3.24 17.69
CA ALA A 26 -3.91 -2.08 16.86
C ALA A 26 -5.05 -1.74 15.89
N LEU A 27 -5.70 -2.72 15.25
CA LEU A 27 -6.90 -2.47 14.44
C LEU A 27 -8.04 -1.87 15.26
N LEU A 28 -8.31 -2.40 16.46
CA LEU A 28 -9.35 -1.87 17.33
C LEU A 28 -9.04 -0.45 17.78
N TYR A 29 -7.77 -0.16 18.09
CA TYR A 29 -7.30 1.20 18.34
C TYR A 29 -7.55 2.10 17.13
N ALA A 30 -7.24 1.64 15.92
CA ALA A 30 -7.46 2.44 14.71
C ALA A 30 -8.94 2.76 14.48
N LYS A 31 -9.85 1.85 14.84
CA LYS A 31 -11.29 2.05 14.76
C LYS A 31 -11.76 3.21 15.63
N GLU A 32 -11.23 3.28 16.85
CA GLU A 32 -11.61 4.28 17.85
C GLU A 32 -10.91 5.63 17.64
N PHE A 33 -9.60 5.60 17.34
CA PHE A 33 -8.75 6.79 17.36
C PHE A 33 -8.34 7.32 15.98
N GLN A 34 -8.67 6.61 14.89
CA GLN A 34 -8.52 7.11 13.51
C GLN A 34 -7.12 7.68 13.19
N PRO A 35 -6.04 6.86 13.30
CA PRO A 35 -4.65 7.31 13.22
C PRO A 35 -4.26 7.95 11.87
N PHE A 36 -4.99 7.61 10.81
CA PHE A 36 -4.94 8.25 9.51
C PHE A 36 -6.38 8.21 8.99
N ASN A 37 -7.07 9.35 9.02
CA ASN A 37 -8.49 9.59 8.69
C ASN A 37 -9.12 8.49 7.80
N ILE A 38 -9.60 7.40 8.44
CA ILE A 38 -10.16 6.25 7.70
C ILE A 38 -11.48 6.74 7.13
N SER A 39 -11.80 6.31 5.92
CA SER A 39 -13.03 6.69 5.24
C SER A 39 -14.23 6.51 6.18
N PRO A 40 -15.11 7.51 6.32
CA PRO A 40 -16.35 7.38 7.09
C PRO A 40 -17.27 6.25 6.59
N THR A 41 -17.07 5.81 5.35
CA THR A 41 -17.83 4.71 4.73
C THR A 41 -17.15 3.34 4.87
N PHE A 42 -16.03 3.24 5.57
CA PHE A 42 -15.31 1.99 5.78
C PHE A 42 -16.06 1.07 6.76
N ASP A 43 -16.58 -0.07 6.26
CA ASP A 43 -17.29 -1.07 7.06
C ASP A 43 -16.60 -2.45 7.09
N ASP A 44 -15.45 -2.58 6.41
CA ASP A 44 -14.75 -3.86 6.22
C ASP A 44 -13.89 -4.31 7.43
N TRP A 45 -14.26 -3.90 8.66
CA TRP A 45 -13.52 -4.23 9.89
C TRP A 45 -13.36 -5.74 10.12
N ARG A 46 -14.39 -6.52 9.76
CA ARG A 46 -14.33 -8.00 9.86
C ARG A 46 -13.34 -8.59 8.86
N VAL A 47 -13.28 -8.02 7.66
CA VAL A 47 -12.31 -8.41 6.63
C VAL A 47 -10.91 -8.04 7.07
N ALA A 48 -10.71 -6.85 7.63
CA ALA A 48 -9.42 -6.43 8.18
C ALA A 48 -8.93 -7.36 9.31
N MET A 49 -9.80 -7.72 10.26
CA MET A 49 -9.46 -8.69 11.32
C MET A 49 -9.09 -10.07 10.76
N PHE A 50 -9.85 -10.58 9.79
CA PHE A 50 -9.50 -11.85 9.14
C PHE A 50 -8.18 -11.74 8.38
N ALA A 51 -7.95 -10.63 7.70
CA ALA A 51 -6.72 -10.36 6.95
C ALA A 51 -5.49 -10.37 7.86
N ILE A 52 -5.57 -9.88 9.12
CA ILE A 52 -4.46 -10.01 10.10
C ILE A 52 -4.06 -11.46 10.34
N LEU A 53 -5.01 -12.39 10.36
CA LEU A 53 -4.72 -13.80 10.59
C LEU A 53 -3.94 -14.44 9.44
N VAL A 54 -4.06 -13.89 8.22
CA VAL A 54 -3.47 -14.45 7.00
C VAL A 54 -2.36 -13.59 6.41
N VAL A 55 -2.13 -12.37 6.88
CA VAL A 55 -1.19 -11.42 6.27
C VAL A 55 0.27 -11.92 6.23
N ARG A 56 0.63 -12.85 7.13
CA ARG A 56 1.94 -13.51 7.17
C ARG A 56 2.02 -14.80 6.33
N PHE A 57 0.96 -15.15 5.58
CA PHE A 57 0.91 -16.38 4.79
C PHE A 57 1.68 -16.21 3.47
N ALA A 58 2.25 -17.31 2.99
CA ALA A 58 2.72 -17.39 1.60
C ALA A 58 1.53 -17.54 0.62
N GLU A 59 1.76 -17.23 -0.66
CA GLU A 59 0.71 -17.25 -1.67
C GLU A 59 0.05 -18.63 -1.81
N ASP A 60 0.83 -19.71 -1.76
CA ASP A 60 0.31 -21.07 -1.83
C ASP A 60 -0.56 -21.44 -0.63
N GLU A 61 -0.22 -20.97 0.56
CA GLU A 61 -0.99 -21.20 1.78
C GLU A 61 -2.32 -20.47 1.74
N LEU A 62 -2.30 -19.23 1.24
CA LEU A 62 -3.52 -18.45 1.06
C LEU A 62 -4.45 -19.09 0.03
N ARG A 63 -3.90 -19.65 -1.07
CA ARG A 63 -4.67 -20.40 -2.07
C ARG A 63 -5.31 -21.66 -1.46
N GLN A 64 -4.55 -22.42 -0.68
CA GLN A 64 -5.07 -23.62 0.02
C GLN A 64 -6.17 -23.27 1.02
N LEU A 65 -5.98 -22.21 1.80
CA LEU A 65 -6.99 -21.70 2.72
C LEU A 65 -8.25 -21.27 1.97
N GLY A 66 -8.10 -20.54 0.86
CA GLY A 66 -9.20 -20.09 0.02
C GLY A 66 -10.03 -21.25 -0.52
N GLN A 67 -9.39 -22.33 -0.98
CA GLN A 67 -10.07 -23.54 -1.43
C GLN A 67 -10.83 -24.23 -0.29
N ARG A 68 -10.20 -24.37 0.88
CA ARG A 68 -10.78 -25.07 2.04
C ARG A 68 -11.97 -24.33 2.64
N LEU A 69 -11.93 -22.99 2.64
CA LEU A 69 -12.99 -22.13 3.14
C LEU A 69 -14.00 -21.70 2.08
N MET A 70 -13.87 -22.19 0.84
CA MET A 70 -14.72 -21.81 -0.30
C MET A 70 -14.77 -20.29 -0.54
N ILE A 71 -13.64 -19.61 -0.33
CA ILE A 71 -13.51 -18.17 -0.58
C ILE A 71 -13.43 -17.95 -2.10
N SER A 72 -14.17 -16.97 -2.60
CA SER A 72 -14.14 -16.61 -4.02
C SER A 72 -12.73 -16.19 -4.47
N LYS A 73 -12.41 -16.41 -5.75
CA LYS A 73 -11.13 -16.00 -6.32
C LYS A 73 -10.83 -14.51 -6.08
N THR A 74 -11.82 -13.65 -6.29
CA THR A 74 -11.71 -12.20 -6.03
C THR A 74 -11.29 -11.89 -4.60
N ASN A 75 -11.88 -12.57 -3.61
CA ASN A 75 -11.54 -12.34 -2.21
C ASN A 75 -10.15 -12.91 -1.86
N VAL A 76 -9.74 -14.03 -2.48
CA VAL A 76 -8.36 -14.53 -2.36
C VAL A 76 -7.37 -13.54 -2.96
N ASP A 77 -7.68 -12.94 -4.11
CA ASP A 77 -6.84 -11.93 -4.76
C ASP A 77 -6.72 -10.66 -3.88
N HIS A 78 -7.80 -10.23 -3.22
CA HIS A 78 -7.76 -9.14 -2.24
C HIS A 78 -6.86 -9.47 -1.03
N LEU A 79 -6.98 -10.67 -0.46
CA LEU A 79 -6.10 -11.10 0.63
C LEU A 79 -4.65 -11.23 0.18
N SER A 80 -4.41 -11.64 -1.07
CA SER A 80 -3.08 -11.71 -1.66
C SER A 80 -2.46 -10.32 -1.77
N ALA A 81 -3.25 -9.31 -2.16
CA ALA A 81 -2.80 -7.92 -2.18
C ALA A 81 -2.39 -7.42 -0.78
N VAL A 82 -3.16 -7.76 0.26
CA VAL A 82 -2.81 -7.45 1.65
C VAL A 82 -1.46 -8.07 2.03
N CYS A 83 -1.26 -9.36 1.74
CA CYS A 83 -0.02 -10.09 2.03
C CYS A 83 1.19 -9.50 1.27
N LYS A 84 1.01 -9.17 -0.01
CA LYS A 84 2.05 -8.52 -0.83
C LYS A 84 2.41 -7.14 -0.30
N GLY A 85 1.42 -6.35 0.10
CA GLY A 85 1.63 -5.07 0.79
C GLY A 85 2.46 -5.24 2.06
N TYR A 86 2.21 -6.29 2.84
CA TYR A 86 2.95 -6.56 4.07
C TYR A 86 4.40 -6.90 3.82
N GLN A 87 4.67 -7.77 2.83
CA GLN A 87 6.03 -8.06 2.43
C GLN A 87 6.76 -6.81 1.95
N ALA A 88 6.11 -5.94 1.17
CA ALA A 88 6.70 -4.67 0.73
C ALA A 88 7.00 -3.74 1.92
N VAL A 89 6.06 -3.58 2.86
CA VAL A 89 6.22 -2.74 4.05
C VAL A 89 7.40 -3.21 4.91
N LEU A 90 7.61 -4.51 5.04
CA LEU A 90 8.75 -5.05 5.80
C LEU A 90 10.11 -4.76 5.14
N GLN A 91 10.17 -4.43 3.86
CA GLN A 91 11.42 -4.03 3.18
C GLN A 91 11.76 -2.55 3.39
N PHE A 92 10.84 -1.74 3.95
CA PHE A 92 11.12 -0.32 4.16
C PHE A 92 12.10 -0.13 5.32
N THR A 93 13.05 0.77 5.09
CA THR A 93 13.99 1.34 6.06
C THR A 93 13.60 2.78 6.38
N PRO A 94 14.12 3.41 7.45
CA PRO A 94 13.88 4.82 7.72
C PRO A 94 14.18 5.74 6.51
N GLU A 95 15.21 5.40 5.74
CA GLU A 95 15.72 6.12 4.56
C GLU A 95 14.94 5.82 3.27
N THR A 96 13.98 4.90 3.29
CA THR A 96 13.20 4.57 2.09
C THR A 96 12.52 5.82 1.52
N PRO A 97 12.74 6.14 0.22
CA PRO A 97 12.17 7.30 -0.45
C PRO A 97 10.64 7.30 -0.41
N ARG A 98 10.05 8.49 -0.45
CA ARG A 98 8.59 8.66 -0.40
C ARG A 98 7.94 8.03 -1.63
N SER A 99 8.55 8.22 -2.80
CA SER A 99 8.12 7.63 -4.07
C SER A 99 7.99 6.10 -3.98
N SER A 100 8.97 5.44 -3.37
CA SER A 100 8.98 3.98 -3.19
C SER A 100 7.82 3.50 -2.31
N VAL A 101 7.50 4.23 -1.23
CA VAL A 101 6.35 3.92 -0.38
C VAL A 101 5.05 4.12 -1.14
N VAL A 102 4.91 5.24 -1.88
CA VAL A 102 3.69 5.53 -2.66
C VAL A 102 3.45 4.45 -3.70
N TYR A 103 4.44 4.11 -4.52
CA TYR A 103 4.27 3.10 -5.57
C TYR A 103 3.97 1.69 -5.02
N ALA A 104 4.48 1.36 -3.84
CA ALA A 104 4.18 0.09 -3.18
C ALA A 104 2.76 0.01 -2.62
N LEU A 105 2.18 1.13 -2.19
CA LEU A 105 0.90 1.15 -1.45
C LEU A 105 -0.28 1.70 -2.26
N GLU A 106 -0.07 2.51 -3.29
CA GLU A 106 -1.15 3.20 -4.01
C GLU A 106 -2.08 2.28 -4.80
N SER A 107 -1.58 1.11 -5.19
CA SER A 107 -2.39 0.09 -5.88
C SER A 107 -3.25 -0.75 -4.93
N LEU A 108 -3.03 -0.61 -3.61
CA LEU A 108 -3.72 -1.36 -2.58
C LEU A 108 -4.99 -0.63 -2.12
N GLY A 109 -5.97 -1.39 -1.64
CA GLY A 109 -7.20 -0.84 -1.06
C GLY A 109 -7.05 -0.44 0.41
N GLU A 110 -8.05 0.27 0.93
CA GLU A 110 -8.06 0.80 2.30
C GLU A 110 -7.90 -0.29 3.38
N VAL A 111 -8.52 -1.46 3.19
CA VAL A 111 -8.32 -2.64 4.05
C VAL A 111 -6.83 -3.02 4.12
N SER A 112 -6.13 -2.96 2.98
CA SER A 112 -4.70 -3.28 2.95
C SER A 112 -3.89 -2.25 3.70
N TRP A 113 -4.13 -0.95 3.53
CA TRP A 113 -3.41 0.08 4.27
C TRP A 113 -3.59 -0.09 5.79
N LEU A 114 -4.83 -0.33 6.21
CA LEU A 114 -5.17 -0.53 7.61
C LEU A 114 -4.53 -1.78 8.23
N VAL A 115 -4.63 -2.91 7.54
CA VAL A 115 -4.01 -4.17 7.99
C VAL A 115 -2.49 -4.03 8.04
N ASN A 116 -1.88 -3.41 7.03
CA ASN A 116 -0.44 -3.19 7.00
C ASN A 116 0.05 -2.26 8.10
N TRP A 117 -0.72 -1.21 8.42
CA TRP A 117 -0.41 -0.33 9.55
C TRP A 117 -0.50 -1.08 10.89
N ALA A 118 -1.55 -1.88 11.09
CA ALA A 118 -1.75 -2.63 12.33
C ALA A 118 -0.72 -3.76 12.50
N ALA A 119 -0.33 -4.40 11.40
CA ALA A 119 0.64 -5.49 11.36
C ALA A 119 2.11 -5.01 11.39
N ALA A 120 2.37 -3.72 11.17
CA ALA A 120 3.71 -3.17 11.11
C ALA A 120 4.44 -3.32 12.46
N PRO A 121 5.62 -3.97 12.50
CA PRO A 121 6.34 -4.24 13.75
C PRO A 121 7.00 -3.00 14.36
N PHE A 122 7.33 -2.00 13.53
CA PHE A 122 8.09 -0.81 13.96
C PHE A 122 7.28 0.48 13.79
N ALA A 123 7.53 1.44 14.68
CA ALA A 123 6.84 2.73 14.67
C ALA A 123 7.08 3.53 13.37
N PHE A 124 8.30 3.50 12.83
CA PHE A 124 8.62 4.22 11.58
C PHE A 124 7.84 3.66 10.38
N LEU A 125 7.55 2.35 10.35
CA LEU A 125 6.73 1.74 9.31
C LEU A 125 5.28 2.24 9.37
N ARG A 126 4.70 2.28 10.58
CA ARG A 126 3.38 2.87 10.82
C ARG A 126 3.35 4.33 10.37
N GLN A 127 4.37 5.10 10.70
CA GLN A 127 4.48 6.51 10.32
C GLN A 127 4.55 6.69 8.80
N LYS A 128 5.34 5.88 8.08
CA LYS A 128 5.37 5.92 6.61
C LYS A 128 4.01 5.62 5.99
N ILE A 129 3.26 4.66 6.53
CA ILE A 129 1.89 4.36 6.05
C ILE A 129 0.95 5.54 6.33
N VAL A 130 1.03 6.16 7.51
CA VAL A 130 0.25 7.36 7.85
C VAL A 130 0.53 8.50 6.87
N HIS A 131 1.80 8.84 6.63
CA HIS A 131 2.16 9.89 5.68
C HIS A 131 1.74 9.55 4.25
N PHE A 132 1.88 8.28 3.84
CA PHE A 132 1.36 7.85 2.55
C PHE A 132 -0.14 8.10 2.43
N VAL A 133 -0.95 7.66 3.40
CA VAL A 133 -2.41 7.78 3.33
C VAL A 133 -2.87 9.24 3.44
N MET A 134 -2.22 10.05 4.26
CA MET A 134 -2.66 11.42 4.56
C MET A 134 -2.08 12.48 3.61
N GLU A 135 -0.89 12.25 3.05
CA GLU A 135 -0.11 13.28 2.36
C GLU A 135 0.40 12.79 1.00
N TRP A 136 1.30 11.81 0.97
CA TRP A 136 2.11 11.53 -0.22
C TRP A 136 1.29 11.02 -1.40
N ARG A 137 0.22 10.25 -1.16
CA ARG A 137 -0.67 9.76 -2.23
C ARG A 137 -1.38 10.87 -2.99
N HIS A 138 -1.49 12.07 -2.41
CA HIS A 138 -2.16 13.24 -2.98
C HIS A 138 -1.21 14.16 -3.75
N ILE A 139 0.09 13.85 -3.75
CA ILE A 139 1.09 14.59 -4.51
C ILE A 139 1.03 14.13 -5.97
N HIS A 140 0.68 15.06 -6.85
CA HIS A 140 0.59 14.85 -8.29
C HIS A 140 1.35 15.95 -9.03
N PRO A 141 2.04 15.61 -10.14
CA PRO A 141 2.57 16.61 -11.07
C PRO A 141 1.48 17.56 -11.55
N THR A 142 1.85 18.79 -11.86
CA THR A 142 0.95 19.75 -12.52
C THR A 142 0.78 19.43 -14.00
N ILE A 143 1.79 18.82 -14.62
CA ILE A 143 1.81 18.42 -16.02
C ILE A 143 1.11 17.08 -16.20
N ASN A 144 0.30 16.98 -17.26
CA ASN A 144 -0.36 15.74 -17.67
C ASN A 144 0.06 15.30 -19.09
N GLY A 145 -0.46 14.16 -19.54
CA GLY A 145 -0.10 13.60 -20.84
C GLY A 145 -0.47 14.47 -22.04
N ASN A 146 -1.53 15.29 -21.96
CA ASN A 146 -1.92 16.18 -23.05
C ASN A 146 -0.95 17.35 -23.21
N ASP A 147 -0.38 17.83 -22.10
CA ASP A 147 0.62 18.89 -22.12
C ASP A 147 1.87 18.40 -22.85
N LEU A 148 2.31 17.17 -22.56
CA LEU A 148 3.41 16.50 -23.24
C LEU A 148 3.17 16.33 -24.75
N LEU A 149 1.93 16.01 -25.17
CA LEU A 149 1.57 15.95 -26.59
C LEU A 149 1.63 17.33 -27.26
N THR A 150 1.23 18.38 -26.55
CA THR A 150 1.26 19.77 -27.05
C THR A 150 2.69 20.26 -27.25
N LEU A 151 3.65 19.74 -26.46
CA LEU A 151 5.09 19.97 -26.62
C LEU A 151 5.71 19.19 -27.81
N GLY A 152 4.91 18.45 -28.58
CA GLY A 152 5.36 17.76 -29.80
C GLY A 152 5.80 16.31 -29.59
N LEU A 153 5.66 15.76 -28.39
CA LEU A 153 5.99 14.35 -28.14
C LEU A 153 5.03 13.41 -28.86
N LYS A 154 5.58 12.34 -29.45
CA LYS A 154 4.76 11.29 -30.06
C LYS A 154 4.08 10.46 -28.98
N ARG A 155 2.82 10.11 -29.22
CA ARG A 155 2.08 9.14 -28.39
C ARG A 155 2.88 7.85 -28.27
N GLY A 156 3.10 7.39 -27.05
CA GLY A 156 3.81 6.14 -26.78
C GLY A 156 4.21 5.97 -25.32
N PRO A 157 4.92 4.87 -24.98
CA PRO A 157 5.37 4.55 -23.63
C PRO A 157 6.20 5.66 -22.96
N ILE A 158 6.90 6.47 -23.77
CA ILE A 158 7.76 7.55 -23.30
C ILE A 158 6.99 8.60 -22.47
N ILE A 159 5.74 8.91 -22.83
CA ILE A 159 4.89 9.85 -22.07
C ILE A 159 4.68 9.34 -20.66
N GLY A 160 4.34 8.05 -20.51
CA GLY A 160 4.16 7.44 -19.20
C GLY A 160 5.46 7.30 -18.41
N GLN A 161 6.60 7.14 -19.07
CA GLN A 161 7.91 7.16 -18.41
C GLN A 161 8.24 8.54 -17.86
N LEU A 162 8.10 9.60 -18.66
CA LEU A 162 8.34 10.98 -18.23
C LEU A 162 7.43 11.37 -17.06
N LEU A 163 6.13 11.12 -17.16
CA LEU A 163 5.19 11.44 -16.07
C LEU A 163 5.52 10.70 -14.77
N ARG A 164 6.05 9.47 -14.85
CA ARG A 164 6.48 8.71 -13.66
C ARG A 164 7.74 9.30 -13.04
N GLU A 165 8.72 9.72 -13.84
CA GLU A 165 9.92 10.39 -13.33
C GLU A 165 9.61 11.73 -12.70
N VAL A 166 8.77 12.54 -13.35
CA VAL A 166 8.30 13.82 -12.78
C VAL A 166 7.56 13.59 -11.47
N ARG A 167 6.65 12.61 -11.41
CA ARG A 167 5.95 12.26 -10.16
C ARG A 167 6.90 11.78 -9.07
N ARG A 168 7.91 10.99 -9.42
CA ARG A 168 8.95 10.55 -8.47
C ARG A 168 9.68 11.76 -7.88
N ALA A 169 10.13 12.69 -8.72
CA ALA A 169 10.85 13.88 -8.30
C ALA A 169 10.00 14.79 -7.39
N TRP A 170 8.71 14.94 -7.66
CA TRP A 170 7.75 15.58 -6.75
C TRP A 170 7.66 14.87 -5.40
N LEU A 171 7.46 13.55 -5.43
CA LEU A 171 7.30 12.75 -4.21
C LEU A 171 8.54 12.82 -3.32
N ASP A 172 9.73 12.73 -3.91
CA ASP A 172 11.01 12.74 -3.20
C ASP A 172 11.52 14.15 -2.86
N GLY A 173 10.79 15.20 -3.26
CA GLY A 173 11.07 16.60 -2.91
C GLY A 173 12.16 17.28 -3.74
N GLU A 174 12.53 16.67 -4.88
CA GLU A 174 13.42 17.26 -5.89
C GLU A 174 12.74 18.42 -6.63
N ILE A 175 11.40 18.40 -6.69
CA ILE A 175 10.55 19.45 -7.26
C ILE A 175 9.59 19.95 -6.19
N GLN A 176 9.48 21.27 -6.06
CA GLN A 176 8.60 21.96 -5.11
C GLN A 176 7.73 23.04 -5.77
N SER A 177 7.93 23.33 -7.07
CA SER A 177 7.16 24.32 -7.82
C SER A 177 6.89 23.90 -9.27
N ALA A 178 5.92 24.54 -9.91
CA ALA A 178 5.62 24.31 -11.33
C ALA A 178 6.79 24.75 -12.25
N GLU A 179 7.55 25.77 -11.84
CA GLU A 179 8.74 26.23 -12.55
C GLU A 179 9.86 25.18 -12.49
N GLU A 180 10.10 24.57 -11.31
CA GLU A 180 11.04 23.46 -11.16
C GLU A 180 10.59 22.22 -11.93
N GLU A 181 9.27 21.95 -11.96
CA GLU A 181 8.70 20.86 -12.74
C GLU A 181 8.98 21.01 -14.24
N ALA A 182 8.77 22.20 -14.79
CA ALA A 182 9.04 22.48 -16.20
C ALA A 182 10.54 22.37 -16.53
N ALA A 183 11.41 22.85 -15.65
CA ALA A 183 12.86 22.73 -15.80
C ALA A 183 13.33 21.26 -15.76
N PHE A 184 12.81 20.47 -14.82
CA PHE A 184 13.11 19.05 -14.71
C PHE A 184 12.61 18.25 -15.92
N LEU A 185 11.40 18.57 -16.42
CA LEU A 185 10.91 17.95 -17.64
C LEU A 185 11.80 18.27 -18.85
N ALA A 186 12.26 19.52 -18.99
CA ALA A 186 13.15 19.90 -20.08
C ALA A 186 14.50 19.16 -20.02
N SER A 187 15.06 18.92 -18.83
CA SER A 187 16.28 18.12 -18.68
C SER A 187 16.06 16.66 -19.08
N LEU A 188 14.94 16.06 -18.67
CA LEU A 188 14.59 14.69 -19.07
C LEU A 188 14.43 14.55 -20.59
N LEU A 189 13.87 15.56 -21.27
CA LEU A 189 13.69 15.53 -22.72
C LEU A 189 15.01 15.56 -23.47
N THR A 190 16.00 16.27 -22.94
CA THR A 190 17.35 16.35 -23.54
C THR A 190 18.10 15.01 -23.44
N GLU A 191 17.81 14.20 -22.42
CA GLU A 191 18.43 12.87 -22.24
C GLU A 191 17.82 11.77 -23.12
N VAL A 192 16.63 12.02 -23.69
CA VAL A 192 15.86 11.04 -24.48
C VAL A 192 16.09 11.19 -25.99
N GLU A 193 16.64 12.33 -26.45
CA GLU A 193 17.09 12.55 -27.84
C GLU A 193 18.36 11.77 -28.18
#